data_AF-A0A7S1XZU9-F1
#
_entry.id   AF-A0A7S1XZU9-F1
#
_cell.length_a   1.000
_cell.length_b   1.000
_cell.length_c   1.000
_cell.angle_alpha   90.00
_cell.angle_beta   90.00
_cell.angle_gamma   90.00
#
_symmetry.space_group_name_H-M   'P 1'
#
loop_
_entity.id
_entity.type
_entity.pdbx_description
1 polymer ?
#
loop_
_entity_poly.entity_id
_entity_poly.type
_entity_poly.pdbx_seq_one_letter_code
_entity_poly.pdbx_strand_id
1 'polypeptide(L)'
;LTYSEKKGKWECDVGKVIAGTNVASNVLIAAKIDRLGNDVQDILKFASSLGFVFHLEHLRVVVVSEHEHLTGKKRLPGMKAPMPQKVLDAQYREVLIKLLDKAQKYGIISDGRRQGTFSFSHDKVFEAVYASLPTGLERKQLHVRIGTLLLEAFPKDEFVTFLAVDHLNQGAESVISLPERLKLAKLNLSVAKLSIKEYS
;
A
#
# COMPACT_ATOMS: atom_id res chain seq x y z
N LEU A 1 8.18 -12.49 22.75
CA LEU A 1 8.18 -13.88 22.23
C LEU A 1 8.48 -14.80 23.39
N THR A 2 7.66 -15.82 23.63
CA THR A 2 7.92 -16.82 24.67
C THR A 2 7.91 -18.19 23.99
N TYR A 3 8.97 -18.97 24.16
CA TYR A 3 9.08 -20.30 23.56
C TYR A 3 8.31 -21.32 24.42
N SER A 4 7.40 -22.09 23.81
CA SER A 4 6.59 -23.10 24.52
C SER A 4 7.14 -24.50 24.26
N GLU A 5 7.86 -25.04 25.25
CA GLU A 5 8.56 -26.34 25.16
C GLU A 5 7.61 -27.54 24.93
N LYS A 6 6.33 -27.41 25.30
CA LYS A 6 5.34 -28.49 25.11
C LYS A 6 4.81 -28.62 23.67
N LYS A 7 5.03 -27.62 22.80
CA LYS A 7 4.49 -27.60 21.42
C LYS A 7 5.53 -27.38 20.31
N GLY A 8 6.80 -27.16 20.65
CA GLY A 8 7.89 -26.96 19.68
C GLY A 8 7.66 -25.79 18.71
N LYS A 9 6.90 -24.78 19.13
CA LYS A 9 6.54 -23.61 18.32
C LYS A 9 6.72 -22.32 19.11
N TRP A 10 7.10 -21.27 18.39
CA TRP A 10 7.11 -19.90 18.90
C TRP A 10 5.67 -19.39 18.99
N GLU A 11 5.16 -19.22 20.20
CA GLU A 11 3.86 -18.59 20.42
C GLU A 11 4.10 -17.10 20.69
N CYS A 12 3.61 -16.26 19.76
CA CYS A 12 3.62 -14.81 19.94
C CYS A 12 2.41 -14.43 20.79
N ASP A 13 2.67 -14.08 22.05
CA ASP A 13 1.66 -13.50 22.92
C ASP A 13 1.33 -12.09 22.43
N VAL A 14 0.24 -11.99 21.67
CA VAL A 14 -0.27 -10.74 21.10
C VAL A 14 -0.52 -9.70 22.21
N GLY A 15 -0.76 -10.14 23.46
CA GLY A 15 -0.92 -9.27 24.63
C GLY A 15 0.34 -8.49 25.01
N LYS A 16 1.55 -8.99 24.70
CA LYS A 16 2.82 -8.32 25.06
C LYS A 16 3.31 -7.30 24.03
N VAL A 17 2.86 -7.37 22.77
CA VAL A 17 3.14 -6.33 21.76
C VAL A 17 2.33 -5.05 22.04
N ILE A 18 1.23 -5.19 22.78
CA ILE A 18 0.28 -4.13 23.11
C ILE A 18 0.74 -3.27 24.31
N ALA A 19 1.79 -3.67 25.04
CA ALA A 19 2.21 -3.05 26.30
C ALA A 19 2.90 -1.66 26.16
N GLY A 20 3.14 -1.17 24.93
CA GLY A 20 3.82 0.12 24.69
C GLY A 20 2.98 1.23 24.05
N THR A 21 1.71 0.98 23.73
CA THR A 21 0.86 1.96 23.04
C THR A 21 -0.51 2.04 23.67
N ASN A 22 -1.09 3.24 23.69
CA ASN A 22 -2.37 3.55 24.29
C ASN A 22 -3.50 2.66 23.69
N VAL A 23 -3.75 1.51 24.31
CA VAL A 23 -4.59 0.39 23.83
C VAL A 23 -5.99 0.86 23.47
N ALA A 24 -6.54 1.80 24.24
CA ALA A 24 -7.85 2.39 23.97
C ALA A 24 -7.90 3.11 22.62
N SER A 25 -6.83 3.84 22.25
CA SER A 25 -6.76 4.57 20.97
C SER A 25 -6.72 3.62 19.77
N ASN A 26 -5.90 2.57 19.83
CA ASN A 26 -5.75 1.61 18.74
C ASN A 26 -7.03 0.79 18.52
N VAL A 27 -7.71 0.39 19.60
CA VAL A 27 -9.01 -0.30 19.53
C VAL A 27 -10.08 0.59 18.91
N LEU A 28 -10.11 1.88 19.25
CA LEU A 28 -11.05 2.84 18.66
C LEU A 28 -10.78 3.09 17.17
N ILE A 29 -9.51 3.09 16.75
CA ILE A 29 -9.11 3.23 15.34
C ILE A 29 -9.50 1.99 14.53
N ALA A 30 -9.23 0.79 15.04
CA ALA A 30 -9.64 -0.45 14.40
C ALA A 30 -11.17 -0.51 14.23
N ALA A 31 -11.92 -0.17 15.29
CA ALA A 31 -13.38 -0.12 15.22
C ALA A 31 -13.91 0.93 14.21
N LYS A 32 -13.19 2.03 13.98
CA LYS A 32 -13.55 3.00 12.93
C LYS A 32 -13.30 2.44 11.53
N ILE A 33 -12.20 1.72 11.33
CA ILE A 33 -11.86 1.08 10.04
C ILE A 33 -12.84 -0.06 9.74
N ASP A 34 -13.18 -0.88 10.74
CA ASP A 34 -14.13 -2.00 10.60
C ASP A 34 -15.54 -1.54 10.20
N ARG A 35 -15.94 -0.31 10.57
CA ARG A 35 -17.21 0.30 10.15
C ARG A 35 -17.22 0.74 8.70
N LEU A 36 -16.07 0.78 8.03
CA LEU A 36 -15.99 1.04 6.61
C LEU A 36 -16.33 -0.23 5.83
N GLY A 37 -17.01 -0.09 4.69
CA GLY A 37 -17.23 -1.24 3.80
C GLY A 37 -15.92 -1.83 3.29
N ASN A 38 -15.91 -3.13 2.98
CA ASN A 38 -14.71 -3.87 2.55
C ASN A 38 -13.95 -3.16 1.41
N ASP A 39 -14.66 -2.59 0.42
CA ASP A 39 -14.03 -1.85 -0.68
C ASP A 39 -13.19 -0.66 -0.20
N VAL A 40 -13.66 0.06 0.83
CA VAL A 40 -12.93 1.21 1.39
C VAL A 40 -11.72 0.72 2.17
N GLN A 41 -11.86 -0.36 2.95
CA GLN A 41 -10.74 -0.94 3.69
C GLN A 41 -9.64 -1.44 2.76
N ASP A 42 -10.01 -2.10 1.66
CA ASP A 42 -9.06 -2.66 0.71
C ASP A 42 -8.29 -1.58 -0.04
N ILE A 43 -8.95 -0.49 -0.48
CA ILE A 43 -8.21 0.64 -1.08
C ILE A 43 -7.30 1.34 -0.06
N LEU A 44 -7.69 1.39 1.21
CA LEU A 44 -6.85 1.99 2.26
C LEU A 44 -5.63 1.14 2.55
N LYS A 45 -5.73 -0.20 2.47
CA LYS A 45 -4.57 -1.10 2.54
C LYS A 45 -3.56 -0.79 1.42
N PHE A 46 -4.01 -0.66 0.17
CA PHE A 46 -3.14 -0.24 -0.92
C PHE A 46 -2.59 1.17 -0.73
N ALA A 47 -3.41 2.12 -0.27
CA ALA A 47 -2.93 3.46 0.04
C ALA A 47 -1.83 3.46 1.11
N SER A 48 -2.00 2.65 2.17
CA SER A 48 -1.00 2.51 3.23
C SER A 48 0.32 1.91 2.74
N SER A 49 0.27 1.07 1.70
CA SER A 49 1.49 0.55 1.09
C SER A 49 2.26 1.62 0.31
N LEU A 50 1.58 2.63 -0.23
CA LEU A 50 2.20 3.76 -0.95
C LEU A 50 2.76 4.83 -0.02
N GLY A 51 2.40 4.80 1.27
CA GLY A 51 2.92 5.67 2.31
C GLY A 51 1.85 6.47 3.05
N PHE A 52 2.30 7.28 4.02
CA PHE A 52 1.43 8.15 4.81
C PHE A 52 0.75 9.23 3.94
N VAL A 53 1.49 9.75 2.95
CA VAL A 53 0.99 10.62 1.89
C VAL A 53 1.04 9.84 0.58
N PHE A 54 -0.05 9.84 -0.18
CA PHE A 54 -0.13 9.09 -1.44
C PHE A 54 -0.89 9.88 -2.51
N HIS A 55 -0.53 9.66 -3.77
CA HIS A 55 -1.16 10.30 -4.91
C HIS A 55 -2.21 9.38 -5.55
N LEU A 56 -3.33 9.97 -6.00
CA LEU A 56 -4.46 9.23 -6.57
C LEU A 56 -4.05 8.37 -7.76
N GLU A 57 -3.17 8.86 -8.63
CA GLU A 57 -2.77 8.10 -9.81
C GLU A 57 -1.91 6.88 -9.46
N HIS A 58 -1.09 6.96 -8.41
CA HIS A 58 -0.29 5.82 -7.95
C HIS A 58 -1.22 4.75 -7.34
N LEU A 59 -2.16 5.19 -6.49
CA LEU A 59 -3.18 4.31 -5.92
C LEU A 59 -4.02 3.65 -7.00
N ARG A 60 -4.42 4.40 -8.03
CA ARG A 60 -5.23 3.89 -9.14
C ARG A 60 -4.52 2.75 -9.86
N VAL A 61 -3.24 2.90 -10.19
CA VAL A 61 -2.48 1.85 -10.88
C VAL A 61 -2.41 0.58 -10.03
N VAL A 62 -2.12 0.72 -8.74
CA VAL A 62 -2.07 -0.42 -7.81
C VAL A 62 -3.43 -1.11 -7.70
N VAL A 63 -4.50 -0.35 -7.48
CA VAL A 63 -5.86 -0.89 -7.35
C VAL A 63 -6.31 -1.58 -8.64
N VAL A 64 -6.06 -0.99 -9.80
CA VAL A 64 -6.43 -1.61 -11.10
C VAL A 64 -5.76 -2.97 -11.25
N SER A 65 -4.46 -3.07 -10.98
CA SER A 65 -3.71 -4.31 -11.11
C SER A 65 -4.04 -5.34 -10.03
N GLU A 66 -4.12 -4.92 -8.76
CA GLU A 66 -4.33 -5.86 -7.65
C GLU A 66 -5.79 -6.32 -7.56
N HIS A 67 -6.77 -5.56 -8.06
CA HIS A 67 -8.14 -6.08 -8.21
C HIS A 67 -8.19 -7.25 -9.20
N GLU A 68 -7.47 -7.15 -10.31
CA GLU A 68 -7.36 -8.22 -11.31
C GLU A 68 -6.66 -9.45 -10.73
N HIS A 69 -5.69 -9.27 -9.84
CA HIS A 69 -4.90 -10.34 -9.24
C HIS A 69 -5.56 -11.02 -8.01
N LEU A 70 -6.16 -10.26 -7.09
CA LEU A 70 -6.60 -10.77 -5.77
C LEU A 70 -8.05 -11.30 -5.74
N THR A 71 -8.95 -10.75 -6.56
CA THR A 71 -10.39 -11.05 -6.42
C THR A 71 -10.92 -12.06 -7.44
N GLY A 72 -10.11 -12.42 -8.46
CA GLY A 72 -10.57 -13.16 -9.64
C GLY A 72 -11.68 -12.45 -10.44
N LYS A 73 -12.10 -11.26 -10.00
CA LYS A 73 -13.08 -10.40 -10.64
C LYS A 73 -12.34 -9.23 -11.25
N LYS A 74 -12.61 -8.98 -12.52
CA LYS A 74 -11.83 -8.04 -13.32
C LYS A 74 -11.93 -6.57 -12.87
N ARG A 75 -12.86 -6.20 -11.97
CA ARG A 75 -13.28 -4.80 -11.75
C ARG A 75 -13.89 -4.51 -10.36
N LEU A 76 -13.79 -3.25 -9.93
CA LEU A 76 -14.52 -2.70 -8.76
C LEU A 76 -16.05 -2.79 -8.95
N PRO A 77 -16.85 -2.75 -7.85
CA PRO A 77 -18.31 -2.80 -7.94
C PRO A 77 -18.90 -1.74 -8.88
N GLY A 78 -19.82 -2.16 -9.76
CA GLY A 78 -20.54 -1.27 -10.67
C GLY A 78 -19.88 -1.03 -12.04
N MET A 79 -18.72 -1.62 -12.32
CA MET A 79 -18.05 -1.47 -13.61
C MET A 79 -18.55 -2.49 -14.67
N LYS A 80 -18.90 -2.00 -15.86
CA LYS A 80 -19.36 -2.80 -17.02
C LYS A 80 -18.18 -3.31 -17.86
N ALA A 81 -18.30 -4.44 -18.58
CA ALA A 81 -17.25 -5.02 -19.46
C ALA A 81 -17.63 -5.02 -20.96
N PRO A 82 -16.67 -5.15 -21.91
CA PRO A 82 -15.30 -4.61 -21.96
C PRO A 82 -15.30 -3.16 -22.49
N MET A 83 -14.28 -2.37 -22.12
CA MET A 83 -14.18 -0.94 -22.48
C MET A 83 -12.73 -0.57 -22.82
N PRO A 84 -12.49 0.48 -23.64
CA PRO A 84 -11.14 0.99 -23.90
C PRO A 84 -10.43 1.39 -22.60
N GLN A 85 -9.10 1.20 -22.53
CA GLN A 85 -8.31 1.46 -21.31
C GLN A 85 -8.54 2.86 -20.74
N LYS A 86 -8.62 3.89 -21.60
CA LYS A 86 -8.89 5.27 -21.17
C LYS A 86 -10.24 5.44 -20.45
N VAL A 87 -11.26 4.69 -20.87
CA VAL A 87 -12.58 4.69 -20.24
C VAL A 87 -12.54 3.94 -18.91
N LEU A 88 -11.79 2.83 -18.86
CA LEU A 88 -11.56 2.08 -17.64
C LEU A 88 -10.85 2.95 -16.59
N ASP A 89 -9.77 3.62 -16.97
CA ASP A 89 -9.02 4.52 -16.10
C ASP A 89 -9.90 5.62 -15.50
N ALA A 90 -10.76 6.24 -16.32
CA ALA A 90 -11.70 7.26 -15.87
C ALA A 90 -12.73 6.73 -14.86
N GLN A 91 -13.27 5.52 -15.08
CA GLN A 91 -14.20 4.89 -14.13
C GLN A 91 -13.50 4.52 -12.81
N TYR A 92 -12.28 3.99 -12.86
CA TYR A 92 -11.51 3.72 -11.65
C TYR A 92 -11.25 4.99 -10.84
N ARG A 93 -10.90 6.10 -11.50
CA ARG A 93 -10.75 7.40 -10.82
C ARG A 93 -12.03 7.80 -10.11
N GLU A 94 -13.17 7.74 -10.80
CA GLU A 94 -14.46 8.14 -10.22
C GLU A 94 -14.84 7.27 -9.01
N VAL A 95 -14.67 5.95 -9.11
CA VAL A 95 -14.96 5.03 -7.99
C VAL A 95 -14.01 5.29 -6.83
N LEU A 96 -12.71 5.45 -7.07
CA LEU A 96 -11.72 5.73 -6.03
C LEU A 96 -12.01 7.03 -5.30
N ILE A 97 -12.35 8.10 -6.03
CA ILE A 97 -12.75 9.38 -5.41
C ILE A 97 -13.94 9.18 -4.47
N LYS A 98 -14.97 8.43 -4.89
CA LYS A 98 -16.14 8.15 -4.04
C LYS A 98 -15.78 7.35 -2.78
N LEU A 99 -14.87 6.39 -2.88
CA LEU A 99 -14.42 5.59 -1.74
C LEU A 99 -13.52 6.41 -0.79
N LEU A 100 -12.64 7.24 -1.34
CA LEU A 100 -11.79 8.16 -0.56
C LEU A 100 -12.64 9.24 0.13
N ASP A 101 -13.68 9.78 -0.53
CA ASP A 101 -14.64 10.71 0.10
C ASP A 101 -15.35 10.05 1.29
N LYS A 102 -15.64 8.74 1.23
CA LYS A 102 -16.16 8.01 2.40
C LYS A 102 -15.11 7.92 3.49
N ALA A 103 -13.88 7.52 3.19
CA ALA A 103 -12.80 7.47 4.18
C ALA A 103 -12.56 8.84 4.85
N GLN A 104 -12.64 9.92 4.07
CA GLN A 104 -12.52 11.29 4.55
C GLN A 104 -13.67 11.66 5.51
N LYS A 105 -14.92 11.33 5.16
CA LYS A 105 -16.09 11.58 6.04
C LYS A 105 -15.99 10.86 7.39
N TYR A 106 -15.31 9.72 7.42
CA TYR A 106 -15.04 8.96 8.66
C TYR A 106 -13.78 9.45 9.40
N GLY A 107 -13.08 10.46 8.87
CA GLY A 107 -11.88 11.05 9.47
C GLY A 107 -10.66 10.13 9.45
N ILE A 108 -10.58 9.24 8.45
CA ILE A 108 -9.46 8.29 8.28
C ILE A 108 -8.34 8.93 7.46
N ILE A 109 -8.73 9.71 6.45
CA ILE A 109 -7.82 10.46 5.59
C ILE A 109 -8.20 11.93 5.57
N SER A 110 -7.22 12.77 5.34
CA SER A 110 -7.37 14.21 5.18
C SER A 110 -7.38 14.58 3.69
N ASP A 111 -8.12 15.65 3.37
CA ASP A 111 -8.24 16.13 2.00
C ASP A 111 -6.94 16.79 1.53
N GLY A 112 -6.37 16.27 0.45
CA GLY A 112 -5.31 16.92 -0.30
C GLY A 112 -5.70 17.11 -1.78
N ARG A 113 -6.99 17.32 -2.09
CA ARG A 113 -7.51 17.59 -3.46
C ARG A 113 -6.71 18.64 -4.23
N ARG A 114 -5.91 19.47 -3.56
CA ARG A 114 -4.81 20.21 -4.20
C ARG A 114 -3.77 19.22 -4.76
N GLN A 115 -3.83 19.04 -6.08
CA GLN A 115 -2.90 18.21 -6.88
C GLN A 115 -3.12 16.69 -6.78
N GLY A 116 -4.28 16.21 -6.32
CA GLY A 116 -4.60 14.77 -6.35
C GLY A 116 -3.92 13.93 -5.27
N THR A 117 -3.43 14.57 -4.22
CA THR A 117 -2.72 13.92 -3.10
C THR A 117 -3.66 13.71 -1.92
N PHE A 118 -3.43 12.68 -1.13
CA PHE A 118 -4.17 12.39 0.11
C PHE A 118 -3.17 12.02 1.20
N SER A 119 -3.57 12.20 2.46
CA SER A 119 -2.80 11.72 3.59
C SER A 119 -3.68 11.05 4.62
N PHE A 120 -3.13 10.10 5.37
CA PHE A 120 -3.80 9.59 6.56
C PHE A 120 -3.95 10.72 7.58
N SER A 121 -5.07 10.75 8.30
CA SER A 121 -5.33 11.85 9.23
C SER A 121 -4.36 11.84 10.43
N HIS A 122 -3.89 10.66 10.82
CA HIS A 122 -2.91 10.46 11.89
C HIS A 122 -2.04 9.23 11.65
N ASP A 123 -0.81 9.26 12.17
CA ASP A 123 0.14 8.15 12.09
C ASP A 123 -0.45 6.85 12.64
N LYS A 124 -1.26 6.91 13.72
CA LYS A 124 -1.91 5.71 14.29
C LYS A 124 -2.94 5.08 13.38
N VAL A 125 -3.62 5.87 12.55
CA VAL A 125 -4.55 5.34 11.54
C VAL A 125 -3.74 4.66 10.43
N PHE A 126 -2.69 5.31 9.96
CA PHE A 126 -1.76 4.71 8.98
C PHE A 126 -1.16 3.39 9.50
N GLU A 127 -0.58 3.39 10.70
CA GLU A 127 0.01 2.21 11.34
C GLU A 127 -1.02 1.07 11.44
N ALA A 128 -2.25 1.36 11.86
CA ALA A 128 -3.30 0.34 11.98
C ALA A 128 -3.69 -0.27 10.63
N VAL A 129 -3.86 0.56 9.60
CA VAL A 129 -4.18 0.08 8.24
C VAL A 129 -2.99 -0.70 7.66
N TYR A 130 -1.77 -0.19 7.78
CA TYR A 130 -0.57 -0.85 7.28
C TYR A 130 -0.24 -2.17 8.00
N ALA A 131 -0.58 -2.26 9.29
CA ALA A 131 -0.46 -3.49 10.07
C ALA A 131 -1.50 -4.54 9.69
N SER A 132 -2.62 -4.14 9.09
CA SER A 132 -3.67 -5.05 8.59
C SER A 132 -3.32 -5.74 7.27
N LEU A 133 -2.23 -5.33 6.62
CA LEU A 133 -1.70 -6.03 5.45
C LEU A 133 -1.24 -7.44 5.82
N PRO A 134 -1.20 -8.39 4.85
CA PRO A 134 -0.58 -9.68 5.06
C PRO A 134 0.85 -9.56 5.60
N THR A 135 1.31 -10.61 6.29
CA THR A 135 2.66 -10.65 6.87
C THR A 135 3.52 -11.72 6.20
N GLY A 136 4.82 -11.69 6.44
CA GLY A 136 5.74 -12.70 5.89
C GLY A 136 5.88 -12.62 4.38
N LEU A 137 5.88 -13.78 3.71
CA LEU A 137 6.17 -13.90 2.28
C LEU A 137 5.13 -13.18 1.40
N GLU A 138 3.85 -13.24 1.78
CA GLU A 138 2.77 -12.61 1.02
C GLU A 138 2.93 -11.09 0.98
N ARG A 139 3.34 -10.47 2.11
CA ARG A 139 3.68 -9.06 2.16
C ARG A 139 4.83 -8.71 1.20
N LYS A 140 5.89 -9.51 1.23
CA LYS A 140 7.07 -9.32 0.35
C LYS A 140 6.67 -9.40 -1.12
N GLN A 141 5.80 -10.34 -1.49
CA GLN A 141 5.27 -10.46 -2.83
C GLN A 141 4.42 -9.24 -3.22
N LEU A 142 3.56 -8.76 -2.32
CA LEU A 142 2.78 -7.54 -2.54
C LEU A 142 3.69 -6.34 -2.81
N HIS A 143 4.73 -6.11 -2.00
CA HIS A 143 5.66 -5.01 -2.23
C HIS A 143 6.39 -5.16 -3.57
N VAL A 144 6.83 -6.36 -3.96
CA VAL A 144 7.46 -6.57 -5.27
C VAL A 144 6.50 -6.27 -6.42
N ARG A 145 5.23 -6.71 -6.33
CA ARG A 145 4.22 -6.38 -7.35
C ARG A 145 4.00 -4.88 -7.46
N ILE A 146 3.80 -4.19 -6.34
CA ILE A 146 3.60 -2.73 -6.33
C ILE A 146 4.80 -2.01 -6.93
N GLY A 147 6.02 -2.34 -6.50
CA GLY A 147 7.23 -1.70 -7.04
C GLY A 147 7.39 -1.91 -8.54
N THR A 148 7.10 -3.13 -9.03
CA THR A 148 7.14 -3.43 -10.47
C THR A 148 6.12 -2.60 -11.24
N LEU A 149 4.87 -2.56 -10.75
CA LEU A 149 3.78 -1.80 -11.38
C LEU A 149 4.06 -0.30 -11.45
N LEU A 150 4.63 0.26 -10.39
CA LEU A 150 4.97 1.68 -10.34
C LEU A 150 6.05 2.04 -11.37
N LEU A 151 7.11 1.22 -11.52
CA LEU A 151 8.15 1.43 -12.54
C LEU A 151 7.60 1.35 -13.96
N GLU A 152 6.68 0.41 -14.23
CA GLU A 152 6.08 0.24 -15.55
C GLU A 152 5.14 1.39 -15.92
N ALA A 153 4.32 1.84 -14.96
CA ALA A 153 3.34 2.90 -15.20
C ALA A 153 3.96 4.30 -15.24
N PHE A 154 5.04 4.54 -14.50
CA PHE A 154 5.66 5.86 -14.34
C PHE A 154 7.19 5.85 -14.55
N PRO A 155 7.70 5.36 -15.70
CA PRO A 155 9.14 5.10 -15.90
C PRO A 155 10.03 6.36 -15.94
N LYS A 156 9.43 7.56 -15.96
CA LYS A 156 10.14 8.86 -16.03
C LYS A 156 9.96 9.70 -14.78
N ASP A 157 9.17 9.24 -13.82
CA ASP A 157 8.90 9.97 -12.59
C ASP A 157 9.94 9.57 -11.54
N GLU A 158 10.80 10.51 -11.15
CA GLU A 158 11.90 10.25 -10.22
C GLU A 158 11.40 9.91 -8.80
N PHE A 159 10.34 10.58 -8.34
CA PHE A 159 9.72 10.29 -7.04
C PHE A 159 9.09 8.89 -7.03
N VAL A 160 8.37 8.53 -8.09
CA VAL A 160 7.79 7.18 -8.20
C VAL A 160 8.88 6.13 -8.34
N THR A 161 9.99 6.44 -9.02
CA THR A 161 11.14 5.53 -9.12
C THR A 161 11.73 5.27 -7.73
N PHE A 162 11.87 6.30 -6.89
CA PHE A 162 12.30 6.13 -5.50
C PHE A 162 11.34 5.21 -4.72
N LEU A 163 10.05 5.52 -4.75
CA LEU A 163 9.01 4.74 -4.06
C LEU A 163 9.02 3.27 -4.52
N ALA A 164 9.09 3.04 -5.83
CA ALA A 164 9.09 1.71 -6.41
C ALA A 164 10.32 0.89 -6.01
N VAL A 165 11.49 1.51 -5.96
CA VAL A 165 12.73 0.86 -5.51
C VAL A 165 12.66 0.47 -4.03
N ASP A 166 12.10 1.32 -3.17
CA ASP A 166 11.85 0.96 -1.77
C ASP A 166 10.97 -0.29 -1.66
N HIS A 167 9.85 -0.32 -2.39
CA HIS A 167 8.98 -1.48 -2.47
C HIS A 167 9.71 -2.76 -2.92
N LEU A 168 10.50 -2.69 -4.01
CA LEU A 168 11.25 -3.85 -4.51
C LEU A 168 12.27 -4.36 -3.49
N ASN A 169 12.92 -3.46 -2.75
CA ASN A 169 13.88 -3.83 -1.70
C ASN A 169 13.23 -4.66 -0.59
N GLN A 170 11.97 -4.39 -0.22
CA GLN A 170 11.26 -5.13 0.83
C GLN A 170 11.06 -6.62 0.51
N GLY A 171 11.05 -7.01 -0.77
CA GLY A 171 10.94 -8.41 -1.20
C GLY A 171 12.18 -8.97 -1.89
N ALA A 172 13.26 -8.18 -2.01
CA ALA A 172 14.44 -8.54 -2.80
C ALA A 172 15.01 -9.90 -2.43
N GLU A 173 15.18 -10.18 -1.14
CA GLU A 173 15.83 -11.39 -0.65
C GLU A 173 15.00 -12.68 -0.79
N SER A 174 13.67 -12.57 -0.84
CA SER A 174 12.78 -13.74 -0.77
C SER A 174 11.95 -13.98 -2.02
N VAL A 175 11.80 -12.96 -2.87
CA VAL A 175 10.90 -13.02 -4.04
C VAL A 175 11.65 -12.76 -5.34
N ILE A 176 12.68 -11.91 -5.32
CA ILE A 176 13.40 -11.49 -6.52
C ILE A 176 14.59 -12.44 -6.81
N SER A 177 14.75 -12.83 -8.07
CA SER A 177 15.87 -13.68 -8.51
C SER A 177 17.22 -12.94 -8.47
N LEU A 178 18.34 -13.67 -8.39
CA LEU A 178 19.66 -13.04 -8.34
C LEU A 178 19.95 -12.08 -9.53
N PRO A 179 19.62 -12.40 -10.79
CA PRO A 179 19.79 -11.47 -11.91
C PRO A 179 18.93 -10.20 -11.78
N GLU A 180 17.71 -10.33 -11.27
CA GLU A 180 16.83 -9.17 -11.03
C GLU A 180 17.30 -8.33 -9.85
N ARG A 181 17.91 -8.92 -8.82
CA ARG A 181 18.57 -8.17 -7.74
C ARG A 181 19.70 -7.30 -8.24
N LEU A 182 20.46 -7.75 -9.25
CA LEU A 182 21.48 -6.91 -9.90
C LEU A 182 20.86 -5.71 -10.62
N LYS A 183 19.70 -5.89 -11.27
CA LYS A 183 18.96 -4.76 -11.87
C LYS A 183 18.48 -3.79 -10.79
N LEU A 184 17.92 -4.33 -9.70
CA LEU A 184 17.49 -3.53 -8.54
C LEU A 184 18.66 -2.77 -7.89
N ALA A 185 19.85 -3.38 -7.78
CA ALA A 185 21.04 -2.70 -7.27
C ALA A 185 21.45 -1.50 -8.14
N LYS A 186 21.34 -1.62 -9.47
CA LYS A 186 21.59 -0.50 -10.39
C LYS A 186 20.54 0.61 -10.24
N LEU A 187 19.27 0.25 -10.03
CA LEU A 187 18.20 1.21 -9.77
C LEU A 187 18.43 1.95 -8.43
N ASN A 188 18.75 1.22 -7.37
CA ASN A 188 19.14 1.80 -6.06
C ASN A 188 20.29 2.82 -6.21
N LEU A 189 21.33 2.48 -6.98
CA LEU A 189 22.43 3.40 -7.24
C LEU A 189 21.99 4.65 -8.01
N SER A 190 21.09 4.51 -8.99
CA SER A 190 20.55 5.62 -9.76
C SER A 190 19.77 6.59 -8.87
N VAL A 191 18.87 6.05 -8.05
CA VAL A 191 18.04 6.84 -7.13
C VAL A 191 18.91 7.54 -6.07
N ALA A 192 19.89 6.85 -5.49
CA ALA A 192 20.80 7.44 -4.51
C ALA A 192 21.56 8.67 -5.08
N LYS A 193 21.96 8.62 -6.36
CA LYS A 193 22.61 9.75 -7.04
C LYS A 193 21.67 10.94 -7.26
N LEU A 194 20.39 10.70 -7.49
CA LEU A 194 19.38 11.76 -7.63
C LEU A 194 19.16 12.46 -6.28
N SER A 195 19.00 11.67 -5.21
CA SER A 195 18.82 12.23 -3.86
C SER A 195 19.98 13.13 -3.43
N ILE A 196 21.22 12.81 -3.78
CA ILE A 196 22.37 13.67 -3.45
C ILE A 196 22.31 15.02 -4.18
N LYS A 197 21.82 15.06 -5.42
CA LYS A 197 21.72 16.30 -6.20
C LYS A 197 20.65 17.27 -5.71
N GLU A 198 19.56 16.78 -5.10
CA GLU A 198 18.52 17.66 -4.54
C GLU A 198 18.96 18.39 -3.25
N TYR A 199 20.01 17.90 -2.59
CA TYR A 199 20.58 18.50 -1.37
C TYR A 199 21.95 19.17 -1.60
N SER A 200 22.40 19.30 -2.85
CA SER A 200 23.66 19.96 -3.24
C SER A 200 23.38 21.30 -3.90
#